data_AF-A0A6A6GIR2-F1
#
_entry.id   AF-A0A6A6GIR2-F1
#
_cell.length_a   1.000
_cell.length_b   1.000
_cell.length_c   1.000
_cell.angle_alpha   90.00
_cell.angle_beta   90.00
_cell.angle_gamma   90.00
#
_symmetry.space_group_name_H-M   'P 1'
#
loop_
_entity.id
_entity.type
_entity.pdbx_description
1 polymer ?
#
loop_
_entity_poly.entity_id
_entity_poly.type
_entity_poly.pdbx_seq_one_letter_code
_entity_poly.pdbx_strand_id
1 'polypeptide(L)' 'LKRIPGPFLAKLTGLWRDAAYRRGKWHDEILDLHNRYGRIVRIAPNELSVVDEWAMKNLYG' A
#
# COMPACT_ATOMS: atom_id res chain seq x y z
N LEU A 1 -16.50 -1.51 -0.74
CA LEU A 1 -15.11 -1.55 -1.27
C LEU A 1 -14.59 -0.26 -1.95
N LYS A 2 -15.40 0.76 -2.26
CA LYS A 2 -14.97 1.98 -3.01
C LYS A 2 -14.18 3.05 -2.23
N ARG A 3 -13.93 2.88 -0.93
CA ARG A 3 -13.31 3.91 -0.06
C ARG A 3 -12.00 3.47 0.56
N ILE A 4 -11.20 2.65 -0.14
CA ILE A 4 -9.83 2.42 0.33
C ILE A 4 -8.96 3.56 -0.19
N PRO A 5 -8.38 4.37 0.71
CA PRO A 5 -7.51 5.47 0.34
C PRO A 5 -6.21 4.96 -0.31
N GLY A 6 -5.61 5.76 -1.18
CA GLY A 6 -4.40 5.40 -1.91
C GLY A 6 -4.08 6.39 -3.03
N PRO A 7 -2.90 6.28 -3.64
CA PRO A 7 -2.43 7.19 -4.68
C PRO A 7 -3.41 7.18 -5.84
N PHE A 8 -3.65 8.36 -6.45
CA PHE A 8 -4.59 8.47 -7.57
C PHE A 8 -4.22 7.54 -8.72
N LEU A 9 -2.91 7.39 -8.99
CA LEU A 9 -2.39 6.48 -10.01
C LEU A 9 -2.56 5.00 -9.66
N ALA A 10 -2.50 4.63 -8.38
CA ALA A 10 -2.71 3.25 -7.91
C ALA A 10 -4.16 2.78 -8.09
N LYS A 11 -5.12 3.70 -8.27
CA LYS A 11 -6.52 3.35 -8.60
C LYS A 11 -6.70 2.96 -10.06
N LEU A 12 -5.82 3.45 -10.94
CA LEU A 12 -5.95 3.28 -12.40
C LEU A 12 -4.96 2.26 -12.94
N THR A 13 -3.74 2.17 -12.38
CA THR A 13 -2.68 1.30 -12.89
C THR A 13 -1.74 0.84 -11.78
N GLY A 14 -1.08 -0.31 -11.96
CA GLY A 14 0.05 -0.75 -11.11
C GLY A 14 1.36 0.01 -11.37
N LEU A 15 1.39 0.89 -12.38
CA LEU A 15 2.61 1.60 -12.79
C LEU A 15 3.16 2.51 -11.70
N TRP A 16 2.31 2.99 -10.79
CA TRP A 16 2.76 3.76 -9.62
C TRP A 16 3.72 2.92 -8.78
N ARG A 17 3.32 1.69 -8.44
CA ARG A 17 4.15 0.72 -7.71
C ARG A 17 5.42 0.37 -8.48
N ASP A 18 5.30 0.05 -9.76
CA ASP A 18 6.46 -0.34 -10.57
C ASP A 18 7.46 0.80 -10.75
N ALA A 19 7.00 2.05 -10.74
CA ALA A 19 7.86 3.22 -10.72
C ALA A 19 8.55 3.41 -9.37
N ALA A 20 7.86 3.16 -8.25
CA ALA A 20 8.44 3.21 -6.91
C ALA A 20 9.52 2.11 -6.73
N TYR A 21 9.27 0.91 -7.24
CA TYR A 21 10.27 -0.18 -7.29
C TYR A 21 11.49 0.19 -8.13
N ARG A 22 11.27 0.70 -9.35
CA ARG A 22 12.39 1.10 -10.23
C ARG A 22 13.24 2.22 -9.64
N ARG A 23 12.67 3.08 -8.79
CA ARG A 23 13.40 4.13 -8.08
C ARG A 23 14.11 3.63 -6.81
N GLY A 24 13.86 2.39 -6.39
CA GLY A 24 14.37 1.83 -5.13
C GLY A 24 13.73 2.43 -3.88
N LYS A 25 12.68 3.25 -4.01
CA LYS A 25 12.03 3.98 -2.91
C LYS A 25 10.74 3.31 -2.41
N TRP A 26 10.49 2.07 -2.84
CA TRP A 26 9.28 1.34 -2.50
C TRP A 26 8.99 1.33 -1.00
N HIS A 27 10.01 1.02 -0.18
CA HIS A 27 9.87 0.91 1.28
C HIS A 27 9.51 2.23 1.94
N ASP A 28 10.11 3.34 1.50
CA ASP A 28 9.81 4.67 2.05
C ASP A 28 8.42 5.14 1.61
N GLU A 29 8.08 4.95 0.33
CA GLU A 29 6.79 5.37 -0.22
C GLU A 29 5.63 4.58 0.40
N ILE A 30 5.78 3.26 0.57
CA ILE A 30 4.73 2.44 1.19
C ILE A 30 4.53 2.81 2.66
N LEU A 31 5.61 3.12 3.39
CA LEU A 31 5.56 3.57 4.77
C LEU A 31 4.86 4.93 4.88
N ASP A 32 5.20 5.90 4.03
CA ASP A 32 4.53 7.21 3.99
C ASP A 32 3.03 7.07 3.65
N LEU A 33 2.70 6.14 2.77
CA LEU A 33 1.31 5.80 2.44
C LEU A 33 0.54 5.29 3.65
N HIS A 34 1.11 4.34 4.39
CA HIS A 34 0.48 3.82 5.60
C HIS A 34 0.40 4.89 6.70
N ASN A 35 1.39 5.77 6.81
CA ASN A 35 1.34 6.92 7.73
C ASN A 35 0.24 7.91 7.36
N ARG A 36 0.05 8.18 6.06
CA ARG A 36 -0.91 9.18 5.56
C ARG A 36 -2.35 8.69 5.55
N TYR A 37 -2.57 7.43 5.17
CA TYR A 37 -3.89 6.89 4.89
C TYR A 37 -4.31 5.78 5.87
N GLY A 38 -3.39 5.33 6.72
CA GLY A 38 -3.62 4.35 7.76
C GLY A 38 -3.31 2.92 7.34
N ARG A 39 -3.91 1.98 8.07
CA ARG A 39 -3.57 0.55 8.02
C ARG A 39 -3.82 -0.10 6.65
N ILE A 40 -4.75 0.41 5.84
CA ILE A 40 -5.12 -0.18 4.56
C ILE A 40 -4.98 0.87 3.46
N VAL A 41 -4.13 0.60 2.48
CA VAL A 41 -3.93 1.45 1.30
C VAL A 41 -3.99 0.67 0.01
N ARG A 42 -4.52 1.31 -1.03
CA ARG A 42 -4.56 0.73 -2.38
C ARG A 42 -3.26 1.03 -3.12
N ILE A 43 -2.54 -0.02 -3.53
CA ILE A 43 -1.27 0.09 -4.26
C ILE A 43 -1.39 -0.26 -5.75
N ALA A 44 -2.45 -1.00 -6.13
CA ALA A 44 -2.83 -1.22 -7.52
C ALA A 44 -4.37 -1.41 -7.63
N PRO A 45 -4.95 -1.43 -8.84
CA PRO A 45 -6.39 -1.58 -9.04
C PRO A 45 -6.97 -2.82 -8.34
N ASN A 46 -6.21 -3.93 -8.34
CA ASN A 46 -6.59 -5.21 -7.73
C ASN A 46 -5.75 -5.57 -6.51
N GLU A 47 -4.97 -4.64 -5.96
CA GLU A 47 -3.99 -4.95 -4.90
C GLU A 47 -4.04 -3.91 -3.78
N LEU A 48 -4.04 -4.42 -2.54
CA LEU A 48 -4.14 -3.65 -1.31
C LEU A 48 -2.96 -4.01 -0.42
N SER A 49 -2.29 -3.00 0.10
CA SER A 49 -1.31 -3.17 1.18
C SER A 49 -2.02 -2.96 2.51
N VAL A 50 -1.80 -3.89 3.43
CA VAL A 50 -2.35 -3.87 4.78
C VAL A 50 -1.21 -3.99 5.78
N VAL A 51 -1.13 -3.05 6.70
CA VAL A 51 -0.20 -3.09 7.84
C VAL A 51 -1.05 -3.22 9.09
N ASP A 52 -1.00 -4.38 9.70
CA ASP A 52 -1.67 -4.67 10.96
C ASP A 52 -0.74 -5.46 11.87
N GLU A 53 -0.31 -4.84 12.96
CA GLU A 53 0.50 -5.47 14.01
C GLU A 53 -0.25 -6.65 14.64
N TRP A 54 -1.59 -6.60 14.67
CA TRP A 54 -2.43 -7.66 15.21
C TRP A 54 -2.52 -8.86 14.27
N ALA A 55 -2.49 -8.63 12.95
CA ALA A 55 -2.46 -9.71 11.96
C ALA A 55 -1.12 -10.44 11.95
N MET A 56 0.01 -9.72 12.05
CA MET A 56 1.33 -10.35 12.18
C MET A 56 1.41 -11.23 13.44
N LYS A 57 0.86 -10.77 14.57
CA LYS A 57 0.89 -11.52 15.83
C LYS A 57 -0.02 -12.76 15.84
N ASN A 58 -1.11 -12.79 15.06
CA ASN A 58 -1.97 -13.97 14.90
C ASN A 58 -1.48 -14.95 13.83
N LEU A 59 -0.72 -14.50 12.83
CA LEU A 59 -0.16 -15.38 11.79
C LEU A 59 1.12 -16.09 12.22
N TYR A 60 1.88 -15.49 13.13
CA TYR A 60 3.12 -16.05 13.69
C TYR A 60 3.00 -16.46 15.17
N GLY A 61 1.79 -16.43 15.73
CA GLY A 61 1.48 -16.82 17.10
C GLY A 61 1.18 -18.30 17.25
#